data_AF-A0A978RY56-F1
#
_entry.id   AF-A0A978RY56-F1
#
_cell.length_a   1.000
_cell.length_b   1.000
_cell.length_c   1.000
_cell.angle_alpha   90.00
_cell.angle_beta   90.00
_cell.angle_gamma   90.00
#
_symmetry.space_group_name_H-M   'P 1'
#
loop_
_entity.id
_entity.type
_entity.pdbx_description
1 polymer ?
#
loop_
_entity_poly.entity_id
_entity_poly.type
_entity_poly.pdbx_seq_one_letter_code
_entity_poly.pdbx_strand_id
1 'polypeptide(L)'
;MSQEEFIAAFLSVWDKPECFEPEAVDGLAALSATITQLTDASNNDIYNELDKWCENYPKLTEVIAAALRKPKNKPTDPTKQGNVVDNRYPELYESLCKRIKPSGE
;
A
#
# COMPACT_ATOMS: atom_id res chain seq x y z
N MET A 1 4.92 13.68 -7.35
CA MET A 1 4.43 12.54 -6.56
C MET A 1 5.52 12.21 -5.59
N SER A 2 5.25 12.28 -4.29
CA SER A 2 6.19 11.82 -3.28
C SER A 2 5.99 10.33 -3.01
N GLN A 3 7.03 9.63 -2.58
CA GLN A 3 6.97 8.21 -2.19
C GLN A 3 5.85 7.97 -1.17
N GLU A 4 5.71 8.88 -0.21
CA GLU A 4 4.65 8.86 0.82
C GLU A 4 3.24 8.98 0.21
N GLU A 5 3.06 9.80 -0.83
CA GLU A 5 1.75 9.92 -1.47
C GLU A 5 1.37 8.63 -2.21
N PHE A 6 2.36 7.99 -2.85
CA PHE A 6 2.15 6.70 -3.49
C PHE A 6 1.78 5.62 -2.46
N ILE A 7 2.52 5.52 -1.36
CA ILE A 7 2.24 4.57 -0.28
C ILE A 7 0.85 4.85 0.33
N ALA A 8 0.49 6.11 0.52
CA ALA A 8 -0.83 6.49 1.04
C ALA A 8 -1.97 6.11 0.08
N ALA A 9 -1.79 6.32 -1.23
CA ALA A 9 -2.76 5.91 -2.22
C ALA A 9 -2.87 4.39 -2.30
N PHE A 10 -1.74 3.67 -2.24
CA PHE A 10 -1.71 2.23 -2.16
C PHE A 10 -2.51 1.71 -0.96
N LEU A 11 -2.33 2.31 0.23
CA LEU A 11 -3.12 1.97 1.41
C LEU A 11 -4.61 2.31 1.27
N SER A 12 -4.96 3.36 0.53
CA SER A 12 -6.37 3.67 0.23
C SER A 12 -7.03 2.66 -0.71
N VAL A 13 -6.24 2.05 -1.59
CA VAL A 13 -6.67 0.91 -2.42
C VAL A 13 -6.69 -0.36 -1.59
N TRP A 14 -5.74 -0.55 -0.67
CA TRP A 14 -5.67 -1.66 0.28
C TRP A 14 -6.96 -1.87 1.07
N ASP A 15 -7.66 -0.79 1.43
CA ASP A 15 -8.97 -0.84 2.10
C ASP A 15 -10.09 -1.43 1.21
N LYS A 16 -9.86 -1.53 -0.11
CA LYS A 16 -10.81 -2.05 -1.11
C LYS A 16 -10.30 -3.38 -1.68
N PRO A 17 -10.65 -4.53 -1.08
CA PRO A 17 -10.18 -5.83 -1.54
C PRO A 17 -10.68 -6.16 -2.95
N GLU A 18 -11.82 -5.58 -3.34
CA GLU A 18 -12.43 -5.72 -4.67
C GLU A 18 -11.52 -5.22 -5.80
N CYS A 19 -10.59 -4.31 -5.51
CA CYS A 19 -9.61 -3.83 -6.47
C CYS A 19 -8.44 -4.79 -6.66
N PHE A 20 -8.20 -5.71 -5.70
CA PHE A 20 -7.13 -6.69 -5.78
C PHE A 20 -7.63 -7.96 -6.48
N GLU A 21 -7.17 -8.16 -7.71
CA GLU A 21 -7.34 -9.43 -8.40
C GLU A 21 -6.60 -10.55 -7.64
N PRO A 22 -7.03 -11.81 -7.77
CA PRO A 22 -6.41 -12.94 -7.05
C PRO A 22 -4.90 -13.05 -7.31
N GLU A 23 -4.45 -12.71 -8.53
CA GLU A 23 -3.03 -12.67 -8.89
C GLU A 23 -2.26 -11.56 -8.15
N ALA A 24 -2.90 -10.41 -7.92
CA ALA A 24 -2.33 -9.35 -7.11
C ALA A 24 -2.29 -9.79 -5.63
N VAL A 25 -3.35 -10.39 -5.11
CA VAL A 25 -3.33 -10.91 -3.73
C VAL A 25 -2.23 -11.96 -3.53
N ASP A 26 -1.95 -12.79 -4.52
CA ASP A 26 -0.82 -13.72 -4.48
C ASP A 26 0.53 -13.00 -4.48
N GLY A 27 0.69 -12.01 -5.37
CA GLY A 27 1.88 -11.16 -5.43
C GLY A 27 2.11 -10.35 -4.14
N LEU A 28 1.07 -10.01 -3.40
CA LEU A 28 1.18 -9.37 -2.09
C LEU A 28 1.94 -10.24 -1.08
N ALA A 29 1.90 -11.57 -1.19
CA ALA A 29 2.69 -12.44 -0.34
C ALA A 29 4.19 -12.19 -0.54
N ALA A 30 4.64 -12.16 -1.79
CA ALA A 30 6.03 -11.87 -2.14
C ALA A 30 6.42 -10.43 -1.73
N LEU A 31 5.55 -9.46 -2.04
CA LEU A 31 5.75 -8.06 -1.64
C LEU A 31 5.86 -7.92 -0.12
N SER A 32 4.99 -8.58 0.65
CA SER A 32 5.01 -8.53 2.12
C SER A 32 6.32 -9.08 2.66
N ALA A 33 6.81 -10.20 2.11
CA ALA A 33 8.10 -10.77 2.50
C ALA A 33 9.27 -9.82 2.18
N THR A 34 9.26 -9.15 1.03
CA THR A 34 10.32 -8.18 0.69
C THR A 34 10.24 -6.95 1.59
N ILE A 35 9.06 -6.37 1.79
CA ILE A 35 8.88 -5.17 2.62
C ILE A 35 9.26 -5.45 4.08
N THR A 36 8.91 -6.62 4.62
CA THR A 36 9.33 -7.03 5.97
C THR A 36 10.85 -7.11 6.08
N GLN A 37 11.54 -7.63 5.06
CA GLN A 37 13.02 -7.63 4.99
C GLN A 37 13.59 -6.21 4.84
N LEU A 38 12.85 -5.31 4.18
CA LEU A 38 13.19 -3.90 3.99
C LEU A 38 12.68 -2.99 5.13
N THR A 39 12.41 -3.55 6.32
CA THR A 39 11.96 -2.81 7.51
C THR A 39 12.87 -1.62 7.85
N ASP A 40 14.19 -1.76 7.65
CA ASP A 40 15.19 -0.70 7.89
C ASP A 40 15.51 0.14 6.64
N ALA A 41 14.99 -0.25 5.47
CA ALA A 41 15.30 0.40 4.21
C ALA A 41 14.66 1.80 4.11
N SER A 42 15.08 2.60 3.14
CA SER A 42 14.48 3.92 2.94
C SER A 42 13.08 3.83 2.32
N ASN A 43 12.27 4.89 2.48
CA ASN A 43 10.97 4.98 1.81
C ASN A 43 11.10 4.84 0.29
N ASN A 44 12.26 5.16 -0.28
CA ASN A 44 12.55 4.98 -1.70
C ASN A 44 12.60 3.50 -2.12
N ASP A 45 13.25 2.63 -1.34
CA ASP A 45 13.34 1.20 -1.64
C ASP A 45 11.97 0.53 -1.58
N ILE A 46 11.19 0.85 -0.55
CA ILE A 46 9.81 0.39 -0.39
C ILE A 46 8.94 0.87 -1.56
N TYR A 47 9.06 2.16 -1.93
CA TYR A 47 8.38 2.69 -3.10
C TYR A 47 8.78 1.95 -4.37
N ASN A 48 10.07 1.70 -4.58
CA ASN A 48 10.56 1.05 -5.79
C ASN A 48 10.07 -0.40 -5.92
N GLU A 49 9.99 -1.13 -4.81
CA GLU A 49 9.39 -2.47 -4.77
C GLU A 49 7.88 -2.44 -5.05
N LEU A 50 7.16 -1.49 -4.44
CA LEU A 50 5.73 -1.30 -4.69
C LEU A 50 5.44 -0.90 -6.14
N ASP A 51 6.27 -0.02 -6.71
CA ASP A 51 6.17 0.47 -8.09
C ASP A 51 6.39 -0.68 -9.07
N LYS A 52 7.49 -1.43 -8.93
CA LYS A 52 7.76 -2.66 -9.71
C LYS A 52 6.65 -3.69 -9.61
N TRP A 53 6.12 -3.88 -8.40
CA TRP A 53 5.02 -4.82 -8.20
C TRP A 53 3.77 -4.32 -8.93
N CYS A 54 3.44 -3.04 -8.80
CA CYS A 54 2.35 -2.39 -9.53
C CYS A 54 2.50 -2.50 -11.06
N GLU A 55 3.71 -2.44 -11.62
CA GLU A 55 3.95 -2.64 -13.06
C GLU A 55 3.42 -3.98 -13.58
N ASN A 56 3.39 -5.02 -12.73
CA ASN A 56 2.84 -6.33 -13.09
C ASN A 56 1.30 -6.35 -13.09
N TYR A 57 0.66 -5.38 -12.43
CA TYR A 57 -0.80 -5.30 -12.27
C TYR A 57 -1.32 -3.95 -12.76
N PRO A 58 -1.43 -3.74 -14.10
CA PRO A 58 -1.79 -2.44 -14.67
C PRO A 58 -3.16 -1.94 -14.24
N LYS A 59 -4.13 -2.84 -14.01
CA LYS A 59 -5.46 -2.47 -13.48
C LYS A 59 -5.37 -1.89 -12.08
N LEU A 60 -4.62 -2.55 -11.20
CA LEU A 60 -4.42 -2.07 -9.83
C LEU A 60 -3.65 -0.76 -9.81
N THR A 61 -2.62 -0.64 -10.65
CA THR A 61 -1.87 0.60 -10.86
C THR A 61 -2.76 1.75 -11.30
N GLU A 62 -3.71 1.50 -12.20
CA GLU A 62 -4.68 2.51 -12.62
C GLU A 62 -5.57 2.95 -11.44
N VAL A 63 -6.02 2.01 -10.60
CA VAL A 63 -6.81 2.32 -9.40
C VAL A 63 -5.99 3.13 -8.38
N ILE A 64 -4.72 2.77 -8.16
CA ILE A 64 -3.81 3.50 -7.28
C ILE A 64 -3.53 4.90 -7.83
N ALA A 65 -3.27 5.01 -9.14
CA ALA A 65 -3.09 6.29 -9.82
C ALA A 65 -4.35 7.16 -9.78
N ALA A 66 -5.53 6.55 -9.86
CA ALA A 66 -6.81 7.24 -9.69
C ALA A 66 -7.01 7.71 -8.24
N ALA A 67 -6.59 6.91 -7.25
CA ALA A 67 -6.59 7.28 -5.84
C ALA A 67 -5.60 8.43 -5.56
N LEU A 68 -4.43 8.44 -6.20
CA LEU A 68 -3.46 9.54 -6.18
C LEU A 68 -4.02 10.84 -6.77
N ARG A 69 -4.78 10.73 -7.87
CA ARG A 69 -5.35 11.89 -8.58
C ARG A 69 -6.56 12.50 -7.87
N LYS A 70 -7.28 11.73 -7.05
CA LYS A 70 -8.39 12.27 -6.28
C LYS A 70 -7.86 13.13 -5.12
N PRO A 71 -8.35 14.37 -4.95
CA PRO A 71 -7.88 15.24 -3.88
C PRO A 71 -8.13 14.57 -2.53
N LYS A 72 -7.05 14.46 -1.73
CA LYS A 72 -6.96 13.88 -0.39
C LYS A 72 -8.28 14.03 0.40
N ASN A 73 -9.13 13.01 0.36
CA ASN A 73 -9.86 12.70 1.58
C ASN A 73 -8.78 12.21 2.54
N LYS A 74 -8.62 12.91 3.66
CA LYS A 74 -7.75 12.50 4.77
C LYS A 74 -7.84 10.98 4.93
N PRO A 75 -6.74 10.28 5.26
CA PRO A 75 -6.83 8.88 5.67
C PRO A 75 -7.88 8.85 6.77
N THR A 76 -9.07 8.36 6.44
CA THR A 76 -10.16 8.22 7.40
C THR A 76 -9.58 7.26 8.42
N ASP A 77 -9.49 7.75 9.66
CA ASP A 77 -8.97 7.01 10.80
C ASP A 77 -9.34 5.53 10.67
N PRO A 78 -8.37 4.60 10.68
CA PRO A 78 -8.56 3.22 10.25
C PRO A 78 -9.62 2.57 11.12
N THR A 79 -10.87 2.67 10.69
CA THR A 79 -12.02 2.22 11.46
C THR A 79 -12.19 0.75 11.17
N LYS A 80 -11.16 -0.04 11.49
CA LYS A 80 -11.16 -1.47 11.84
C LYS A 80 -12.22 -2.34 11.14
N GLN A 81 -12.54 -2.07 9.88
CA GLN A 81 -13.30 -2.99 9.06
C GLN A 81 -12.26 -3.90 8.45
N GLY A 82 -11.98 -4.99 9.18
CA GLY A 82 -10.99 -6.00 8.82
C GLY A 82 -11.22 -6.43 7.39
N ASN A 83 -10.43 -5.85 6.49
CA ASN A 83 -10.43 -6.24 5.11
C ASN A 83 -9.68 -7.58 4.99
N VAL A 84 -10.07 -8.44 4.05
CA VAL A 84 -9.39 -9.73 3.80
C VAL A 84 -7.89 -9.54 3.61
N VAL A 85 -7.47 -8.45 2.97
CA VAL A 85 -6.06 -8.16 2.70
C VAL A 85 -5.33 -7.70 3.97
N ASP A 86 -5.96 -6.83 4.78
CA ASP A 86 -5.44 -6.39 6.09
C ASP A 86 -5.29 -7.56 7.06
N ASN A 87 -6.30 -8.43 7.14
CA ASN A 87 -6.24 -9.63 7.99
C ASN A 87 -5.23 -10.67 7.50
N ARG A 88 -4.85 -10.64 6.22
CA ARG A 88 -3.90 -11.58 5.62
C ARG A 88 -2.46 -11.07 5.71
N TYR A 89 -2.25 -9.76 5.65
CA TYR A 89 -0.92 -9.13 5.72
C TYR A 89 -0.92 -7.89 6.65
N PRO A 90 -1.20 -8.07 7.95
CA PRO A 90 -1.27 -6.94 8.89
C PRO A 90 0.09 -6.24 9.07
N GLU A 91 1.19 -6.99 9.06
CA GLU A 91 2.55 -6.44 9.20
C GLU A 91 2.94 -5.53 8.03
N LEU A 92 2.50 -5.87 6.82
CA LEU A 92 2.74 -5.04 5.62
C LEU A 92 1.97 -3.72 5.74
N TYR A 93 0.69 -3.79 6.11
CA TYR A 93 -0.12 -2.60 6.34
C TYR A 93 0.49 -1.68 7.40
N GLU A 94 0.88 -2.23 8.56
CA GLU A 94 1.52 -1.46 9.63
C GLU A 94 2.85 -0.84 9.21
N SER A 95 3.68 -1.59 8.47
CA SER A 95 4.97 -1.10 7.97
C SER A 95 4.80 0.07 7.02
N LEU A 96 3.86 -0.04 6.07
CA LEU A 96 3.53 1.04 5.13
C LEU A 96 2.91 2.24 5.86
N CYS A 97 1.98 2.00 6.79
CA CYS A 97 1.33 3.04 7.59
C CYS A 97 2.34 3.83 8.45
N LYS A 98 3.35 3.16 9.02
CA LYS A 98 4.46 3.83 9.72
C LYS A 98 5.31 4.72 8.81
N ARG A 99 5.40 4.43 7.51
CA ARG A 99 6.16 5.25 6.56
C ARG A 99 5.43 6.50 6.08
N ILE A 100 4.09 6.50 6.11
CA ILE A 100 3.26 7.66 5.73
C ILE A 100 2.80 8.52 6.90
N LYS A 101 2.76 7.98 8.12
CA LYS A 101 2.53 8.82 9.30
C LYS A 101 3.79 9.62 9.60
N PRO A 102 3.72 10.96 9.70
CA PRO A 102 4.77 11.69 10.38
C PRO A 102 4.81 11.20 11.83
N SER A 103 5.97 10.75 12.30
CA SER A 103 6.24 10.75 13.73
C SER A 103 6.11 12.19 14.23
N GLY A 104 5.11 12.47 15.07
CA GLY A 104 4.82 13.79 15.64
C GLY A 104 3.89 14.63 14.77
N GLU A 105 2.81 15.19 15.28
CA GLU A 105 2.72 15.97 16.53
C GLU A 105 1.43 15.68 17.33
#